data_AF-A0A382ENY3-F1
#
_entry.id   AF-A0A382ENY3-F1
#
_cell.length_a   1.000
_cell.length_b   1.000
_cell.length_c   1.000
_cell.angle_alpha   90.00
_cell.angle_beta   90.00
_cell.angle_gamma   90.00
#
_symmetry.space_group_name_H-M   'P 1'
#
loop_
_entity.id
_entity.type
_entity.pdbx_description
1 polymer ?
#
loop_
_entity_poly.entity_id
_entity_poly.type
_entity_poly.pdbx_seq_one_letter_code
_entity_poly.pdbx_strand_id
1 'polypeptide(L)'
;MHKQPTWILSIKGDTEMSDRMKPIIGAALAGLAINYIGVTYLFAPALEASQGTVLVPAPFSLIIGIAIMVLFFDTFVQKVGNSLLTAMIIAISQILLVDFYYVMNGTRAVQPALFSAAIIISSWWVIAKTYDALS
;
A
#
# COMPACT_ATOMS: atom_id res chain seq x y z
N MET A 1 10.83 43.69 -26.76
CA MET A 1 10.06 42.78 -25.88
C MET A 1 9.04 42.02 -26.73
N HIS A 2 9.36 40.80 -27.15
CA HIS A 2 8.40 39.92 -27.84
C HIS A 2 7.74 39.00 -26.80
N LYS A 3 6.45 39.21 -26.55
CA LYS A 3 5.64 38.28 -25.75
C LYS A 3 5.33 37.06 -26.62
N GLN A 4 5.74 35.89 -26.16
CA GLN A 4 5.39 34.60 -26.78
C GLN A 4 3.86 34.42 -26.77
N PRO A 5 3.25 33.89 -27.86
CA PRO A 5 1.81 33.83 -27.99
C PRO A 5 1.20 32.69 -27.14
N THR A 6 0.06 33.00 -26.51
CA THR A 6 -0.63 32.22 -25.46
C THR A 6 -1.20 30.86 -25.90
N TRP A 7 -1.20 30.52 -27.19
CA TRP A 7 -1.72 29.24 -27.70
C TRP A 7 -0.73 28.07 -27.57
N ILE A 8 0.56 28.34 -27.36
CA ILE A 8 1.59 27.30 -27.17
C ILE A 8 1.42 26.57 -25.81
N LEU A 9 0.75 27.20 -24.84
CA LEU A 9 0.52 26.60 -23.52
C LEU A 9 -0.57 25.52 -23.52
N SER A 10 -1.42 25.45 -24.56
CA SER A 10 -2.55 24.52 -24.61
C SER A 10 -2.18 23.10 -25.06
N ILE A 11 -0.99 22.87 -25.63
CA ILE A 11 -0.55 21.53 -26.10
C ILE A 11 0.20 20.77 -24.99
N LYS A 12 0.68 21.47 -23.95
CA LYS A 12 1.51 20.87 -22.90
C LYS A 12 0.72 20.01 -21.90
N GLY A 13 -0.59 20.27 -21.74
CA GLY A 13 -1.46 19.53 -20.83
C GLY A 13 -1.74 18.08 -21.27
N ASP A 14 -1.90 17.85 -22.58
CA ASP A 14 -2.26 16.54 -23.12
C ASP A 14 -1.07 15.55 -23.11
N THR A 15 0.15 16.08 -23.26
CA THR A 15 1.38 15.28 -23.20
C THR A 15 1.70 14.78 -21.78
N GLU A 16 1.47 15.58 -20.74
CA GLU A 16 1.77 15.17 -19.36
C GLU A 16 0.83 14.07 -18.85
N MET A 17 -0.46 14.14 -19.17
CA MET A 17 -1.40 13.06 -18.82
C MET A 17 -1.07 11.77 -19.55
N SER A 18 -0.73 11.84 -20.85
CA SER A 18 -0.32 10.66 -21.65
C SER A 18 0.96 10.03 -21.11
N ASP A 19 1.95 10.83 -20.73
CA ASP A 19 3.23 10.36 -20.21
C ASP A 19 3.13 9.78 -18.80
N ARG A 20 2.15 10.20 -18.00
CA ARG A 20 1.81 9.54 -16.72
C ARG A 20 0.95 8.29 -16.92
N MET A 21 0.11 8.24 -17.95
CA MET A 21 -0.79 7.12 -18.21
C MET A 21 -0.02 5.86 -18.64
N LYS A 22 0.98 6.01 -19.51
CA LYS A 22 1.82 4.89 -19.99
C LYS A 22 2.43 4.07 -18.84
N PRO A 23 3.17 4.64 -17.88
CA PRO A 23 3.74 3.87 -16.78
C PRO A 23 2.67 3.29 -15.85
N ILE A 24 1.52 3.96 -15.65
CA ILE A 24 0.40 3.44 -14.84
C ILE A 24 -0.18 2.18 -15.48
N ILE A 25 -0.51 2.23 -16.76
CA ILE A 25 -1.06 1.08 -17.50
C ILE A 25 -0.03 -0.04 -17.54
N GLY A 26 1.24 0.28 -17.84
CA GLY A 26 2.32 -0.70 -17.86
C GLY A 26 2.47 -1.43 -16.52
N ALA A 27 2.46 -0.67 -15.41
CA ALA A 27 2.51 -1.25 -14.06
C ALA A 27 1.27 -2.08 -13.74
N ALA A 28 0.07 -1.64 -14.14
CA ALA A 28 -1.17 -2.37 -13.93
C ALA A 28 -1.17 -3.72 -14.66
N LEU A 29 -0.75 -3.74 -15.93
CA LEU A 29 -0.66 -4.96 -16.72
C LEU A 29 0.38 -5.94 -16.16
N ALA A 30 1.57 -5.43 -15.81
CA ALA A 30 2.61 -6.25 -15.19
C ALA A 30 2.14 -6.83 -13.84
N GLY A 31 1.52 -6.00 -13.01
CA GLY A 31 0.96 -6.40 -11.72
C GLY A 31 -0.13 -7.46 -11.86
N LEU A 32 -1.08 -7.28 -12.79
CA LEU A 32 -2.13 -8.26 -13.07
C LEU A 32 -1.56 -9.60 -13.56
N ALA A 33 -0.60 -9.56 -14.49
CA ALA A 33 0.00 -10.78 -15.02
C ALA A 33 0.71 -11.59 -13.93
N ILE A 34 1.59 -10.94 -13.16
CA ILE A 34 2.32 -11.60 -12.06
C ILE A 34 1.37 -12.09 -10.97
N ASN A 35 0.38 -11.27 -10.59
CA ASN A 35 -0.56 -11.65 -9.54
C ASN A 35 -1.43 -12.84 -9.98
N TYR A 36 -2.01 -12.81 -11.18
CA TYR A 36 -2.83 -13.91 -11.69
C TYR A 36 -2.04 -15.22 -11.77
N ILE A 37 -0.83 -15.18 -12.35
CA ILE A 37 0.00 -16.38 -12.50
C ILE A 37 0.47 -16.88 -11.13
N GLY A 38 1.00 -15.97 -10.30
CA GLY A 38 1.52 -16.31 -8.98
C GLY A 38 0.44 -16.85 -8.06
N VAL A 39 -0.76 -16.28 -8.07
CA VAL A 39 -1.87 -16.79 -7.25
C VAL A 39 -2.36 -18.14 -7.76
N THR A 40 -2.65 -18.25 -9.06
CA THR A 40 -3.31 -19.44 -9.63
C THR A 40 -2.41 -20.67 -9.58
N TYR A 41 -1.11 -20.51 -9.88
CA TYR A 41 -0.22 -21.65 -10.11
C TYR A 41 0.81 -21.87 -9.01
N LEU A 42 1.05 -20.90 -8.12
CA LEU A 42 2.01 -21.05 -7.02
C LEU A 42 1.33 -20.97 -5.65
N PHE A 43 0.67 -19.85 -5.35
CA PHE A 43 0.17 -19.56 -4.01
C PHE A 43 -1.05 -20.39 -3.63
N ALA A 44 -2.09 -20.46 -4.48
CA ALA A 44 -3.31 -21.21 -4.15
C ALA A 44 -3.04 -22.72 -3.96
N PRO A 45 -2.30 -23.41 -4.84
CA PRO A 45 -1.94 -24.81 -4.61
C PRO A 45 -1.10 -25.03 -3.34
N ALA A 46 -0.16 -24.12 -3.05
CA ALA A 46 0.65 -24.20 -1.83
C ALA A 46 -0.18 -23.99 -0.56
N LEU A 47 -1.18 -23.09 -0.60
CA LEU A 47 -2.09 -22.84 0.51
C LEU A 47 -2.99 -24.06 0.78
N GLU A 48 -3.51 -24.70 -0.27
CA GLU A 48 -4.32 -25.92 -0.14
C GLU A 48 -3.50 -27.11 0.41
N ALA A 49 -2.23 -27.21 0.01
CA ALA A 49 -1.34 -28.28 0.42
C ALA A 49 -0.72 -28.10 1.83
N SER A 50 -0.90 -26.94 2.47
CA SER A 50 -0.26 -26.61 3.75
C SER A 50 -1.28 -26.36 4.86
N GLN A 51 -0.98 -26.86 6.06
CA GLN A 51 -1.62 -26.40 7.28
C GLN A 51 -0.65 -25.46 8.00
N GLY A 52 -1.11 -24.24 8.29
CA GLY A 52 -0.30 -23.23 8.97
C GLY A 52 0.15 -23.72 10.35
N THR A 53 1.44 -23.58 10.64
CA THR A 53 2.00 -23.78 11.98
C THR A 53 2.28 -22.43 12.62
N VAL A 54 1.97 -22.30 13.92
CA VAL A 54 2.30 -21.09 14.68
C VAL A 54 3.81 -21.06 14.91
N LEU A 55 4.51 -20.20 14.17
CA LEU A 55 5.97 -20.02 14.31
C LEU A 55 6.34 -19.28 15.60
N VAL A 56 5.57 -18.24 15.94
CA VAL A 56 5.74 -17.44 17.15
C VAL A 56 4.38 -17.21 17.79
N PRO A 57 4.17 -17.60 19.06
CA PRO A 57 2.90 -17.39 19.74
C PRO A 57 2.70 -15.92 20.15
N ALA A 58 1.43 -15.54 20.33
CA ALA A 58 1.09 -14.26 20.95
C ALA A 58 1.52 -14.23 22.44
N PRO A 59 1.94 -13.07 22.98
CA PRO A 59 1.98 -11.75 22.35
C PRO A 59 3.27 -11.46 21.56
N PHE A 60 4.26 -12.36 21.55
CA PHE A 60 5.57 -12.10 20.96
C PHE A 60 5.52 -11.85 19.45
N SER A 61 4.60 -12.52 18.74
CA SER A 61 4.38 -12.28 17.30
C SER A 61 3.96 -10.83 17.01
N LEU A 62 3.14 -10.22 17.87
CA LEU A 62 2.76 -8.82 17.75
C LEU A 62 3.95 -7.88 17.95
N ILE A 63 4.76 -8.15 18.98
CA ILE A 63 5.95 -7.33 19.29
C ILE A 63 6.93 -7.36 18.11
N ILE A 64 7.24 -8.55 17.61
CA ILE A 64 8.15 -8.73 16.47
C ILE A 64 7.58 -8.06 15.22
N GLY A 65 6.29 -8.26 14.94
CA GLY A 65 5.60 -7.65 13.80
C GLY A 65 5.66 -6.13 13.82
N ILE A 66 5.33 -5.50 14.96
CA ILE A 66 5.39 -4.05 15.11
C ILE A 66 6.82 -3.53 14.99
N ALA A 67 7.81 -4.20 15.59
CA ALA A 67 9.21 -3.80 15.48
C ALA A 67 9.67 -3.74 14.02
N ILE A 68 9.40 -4.79 13.23
CA ILE A 68 9.75 -4.83 11.81
C ILE A 68 8.99 -3.74 11.03
N MET A 69 7.70 -3.56 11.30
CA MET A 69 6.89 -2.53 10.64
C MET A 69 7.40 -1.11 10.93
N VAL A 70 7.84 -0.81 12.16
CA VAL A 70 8.37 0.52 12.53
C VAL A 70 9.74 0.78 11.90
N LEU A 71 10.62 -0.23 11.80
CA LEU A 71 11.90 -0.09 11.10
C LEU A 71 11.69 0.15 9.59
N PHE A 72 10.73 -0.56 9.00
CA PHE A 72 10.33 -0.31 7.61
C PHE A 72 9.75 1.10 7.45
N PHE A 73 8.89 1.52 8.37
CA PHE A 73 8.32 2.87 8.39
C PHE A 73 9.41 3.95 8.43
N ASP A 74 10.35 3.88 9.37
CA ASP A 74 11.49 4.80 9.49
C ASP A 74 12.26 4.92 8.16
N THR A 75 12.56 3.78 7.52
CA THR A 75 13.24 3.77 6.21
C THR A 75 12.50 4.61 5.16
N PHE A 76 11.17 4.60 5.17
CA PHE A 76 10.37 5.41 4.25
C PHE A 76 10.19 6.85 4.72
N VAL A 77 10.12 7.11 6.03
CA VAL A 77 10.11 8.47 6.55
C VAL A 77 11.37 9.20 6.12
N GLN A 78 12.54 8.56 6.19
CA GLN A 78 13.81 9.14 5.73
C GLN A 78 13.82 9.46 4.22
N LYS A 79 13.04 8.73 3.40
CA LYS A 79 12.96 8.96 1.94
C LYS A 79 11.90 10.00 1.55
N VAL A 80 10.77 10.01 2.26
CA VAL A 80 9.63 10.88 1.97
C VAL A 80 9.75 12.22 2.67
N GLY A 81 10.44 12.27 3.82
CA GLY A 81 10.60 13.46 4.65
C GLY A 81 9.33 13.85 5.42
N ASN A 82 8.31 12.98 5.46
CA ASN A 82 7.06 13.24 6.17
C ASN A 82 6.50 11.93 6.75
N SER A 83 6.50 11.84 8.08
CA SER A 83 6.07 10.68 8.85
C SER A 83 4.57 10.37 8.69
N LEU A 84 3.70 11.37 8.80
CA LEU A 84 2.25 11.19 8.69
C LEU A 84 1.86 10.75 7.27
N LEU A 85 2.43 11.39 6.25
CA LEU A 85 2.22 11.00 4.86
C LEU A 85 2.68 9.55 4.63
N THR A 86 3.88 9.20 5.11
CA THR A 86 4.40 7.83 5.03
C THR A 86 3.46 6.82 5.70
N ALA A 87 2.99 7.13 6.91
CA ALA A 87 2.08 6.29 7.67
C ALA A 87 0.75 6.09 6.93
N MET A 88 0.19 7.15 6.35
CA MET A 88 -1.04 7.07 5.57
C MET A 88 -0.86 6.30 4.26
N ILE A 89 0.29 6.43 3.58
CA ILE A 89 0.62 5.62 2.39
C ILE A 89 0.62 4.12 2.76
N ILE A 90 1.26 3.76 3.88
CA ILE A 90 1.29 2.36 4.34
C ILE A 90 -0.12 1.89 4.73
N ALA A 91 -0.86 2.68 5.52
CA ALA A 91 -2.21 2.36 5.95
C ALA A 91 -3.15 2.12 4.76
N ILE A 92 -3.18 3.04 3.79
CA ILE A 92 -4.03 2.93 2.60
C ILE A 92 -3.60 1.73 1.75
N SER A 93 -2.30 1.47 1.62
CA SER A 93 -1.80 0.29 0.89
C SER A 93 -2.29 -1.02 1.52
N GLN A 94 -2.27 -1.13 2.85
CA GLN A 94 -2.81 -2.30 3.57
C GLN A 94 -4.31 -2.45 3.35
N ILE A 95 -5.07 -1.35 3.45
CA ILE A 95 -6.52 -1.36 3.24
C ILE A 95 -6.85 -1.79 1.81
N LEU A 96 -6.16 -1.26 0.79
CA LEU A 96 -6.44 -1.61 -0.60
C LEU A 96 -6.19 -3.11 -0.86
N LEU A 97 -5.10 -3.66 -0.32
CA LEU A 97 -4.68 -5.04 -0.59
C LEU A 97 -5.42 -6.08 0.27
N VAL A 98 -5.74 -5.77 1.51
CA VAL A 98 -6.22 -6.76 2.50
C VAL A 98 -7.68 -6.56 2.86
N ASP A 99 -8.17 -5.33 2.87
CA ASP A 99 -9.57 -5.05 3.21
C ASP A 99 -10.42 -4.94 1.95
N PHE A 100 -10.07 -4.03 1.05
CA PHE A 100 -10.82 -3.77 -0.16
C PHE A 100 -10.75 -4.94 -1.15
N TYR A 101 -9.55 -5.39 -1.53
CA TYR A 101 -9.39 -6.47 -2.51
C TYR A 101 -10.04 -7.78 -2.03
N TYR A 102 -9.92 -8.12 -0.74
CA TYR A 102 -10.52 -9.34 -0.19
C TYR A 102 -12.04 -9.27 -0.01
N VAL A 103 -12.58 -8.07 0.21
CA VAL A 103 -14.04 -7.87 0.11
C VAL A 103 -14.50 -8.06 -1.33
N MET A 104 -13.80 -7.43 -2.28
CA MET A 104 -14.15 -7.50 -3.70
C MET A 104 -14.07 -8.92 -4.28
N ASN A 105 -13.12 -9.73 -3.81
CA ASN A 105 -12.96 -11.12 -4.26
C ASN A 105 -13.73 -12.14 -3.41
N GLY A 106 -14.51 -11.70 -2.42
CA GLY A 106 -15.39 -12.55 -1.61
C GLY A 106 -14.71 -13.34 -0.48
N THR A 107 -13.41 -13.14 -0.22
CA THR A 107 -12.68 -13.85 0.85
C THR A 107 -12.75 -13.15 2.21
N ARG A 108 -13.28 -11.92 2.28
CA ARG A 108 -13.49 -11.15 3.51
C ARG A 108 -14.87 -10.50 3.52
N ALA A 109 -15.56 -10.57 4.66
CA ALA A 109 -16.82 -9.85 4.83
C ALA A 109 -16.59 -8.33 5.00
N VAL A 110 -17.57 -7.52 4.59
CA VAL A 110 -17.48 -6.04 4.65
C VAL A 110 -17.28 -5.54 6.09
N GLN A 111 -18.06 -6.06 7.04
CA GLN A 111 -18.01 -5.61 8.43
C GLN A 111 -16.62 -5.73 9.09
N PRO A 112 -15.94 -6.89 9.08
CA PRO A 112 -14.59 -6.99 9.62
C PRO A 112 -13.57 -6.17 8.84
N ALA A 113 -13.75 -5.97 7.53
CA ALA A 113 -12.89 -5.10 6.74
C ALA A 113 -12.98 -3.64 7.18
N LEU A 114 -14.18 -3.14 7.52
CA LEU A 114 -14.37 -1.79 8.07
C LEU A 114 -13.68 -1.61 9.42
N PHE A 115 -13.81 -2.59 10.32
CA PHE A 115 -13.12 -2.56 11.61
C PHE A 115 -11.59 -2.61 11.44
N SER A 116 -11.09 -3.47 10.55
CA SER A 116 -9.67 -3.54 10.20
C SER A 116 -9.15 -2.20 9.68
N ALA A 117 -9.84 -1.59 8.70
CA ALA A 117 -9.44 -0.30 8.14
C ALA A 117 -9.38 0.81 9.21
N ALA A 118 -10.37 0.88 10.11
CA ALA A 118 -10.37 1.85 11.21
C ALA A 118 -9.18 1.63 12.17
N ILE A 119 -8.88 0.38 12.53
CA ILE A 119 -7.75 0.04 13.39
C ILE A 119 -6.42 0.39 12.70
N ILE A 120 -6.28 0.07 11.41
CA ILE A 120 -5.06 0.35 10.62
C ILE A 120 -4.79 1.85 10.57
N ILE A 121 -5.79 2.66 10.19
CA ILE A 121 -5.66 4.13 10.14
C ILE A 121 -5.26 4.66 11.52
N SER A 122 -5.96 4.24 12.58
CA SER A 122 -5.71 4.70 13.93
C SER A 122 -4.29 4.33 14.41
N SER A 123 -3.87 3.09 14.15
CA SER A 123 -2.56 2.58 14.56
C SER A 123 -1.42 3.35 13.89
N TRP A 124 -1.50 3.50 12.56
CA TRP A 124 -0.48 4.23 11.80
C TRP A 124 -0.45 5.72 12.14
N TRP A 125 -1.61 6.33 12.41
CA TRP A 125 -1.68 7.70 12.89
C TRP A 125 -0.98 7.86 14.24
N VAL A 126 -1.23 6.97 15.21
CA VAL A 126 -0.56 6.99 16.52
C VAL A 126 0.95 6.78 16.38
N ILE A 127 1.37 5.84 15.52
CA ILE A 127 2.79 5.57 15.26
C ILE A 127 3.48 6.83 14.72
N ALA A 128 2.92 7.48 13.68
CA ALA A 128 3.50 8.69 13.10
C ALA A 128 3.59 9.82 14.13
N LYS A 129 2.51 10.05 14.90
CA LYS A 129 2.50 11.07 15.95
C LYS A 129 3.54 10.83 17.03
N THR A 130 3.70 9.57 17.44
CA THR A 130 4.69 9.19 18.45
C THR A 130 6.11 9.33 17.91
N TYR A 131 6.34 8.94 16.66
CA TYR A 131 7.62 9.08 15.98
C TYR A 131 8.04 10.56 15.89
N ASP A 132 7.13 11.43 15.44
CA ASP A 132 7.40 12.88 15.35
C ASP A 132 7.67 13.53 16.69
N ALA A 133 7.00 13.07 17.75
CA ALA A 133 7.21 13.62 19.09
C ALA A 133 8.59 13.28 19.68
N LEU A 134 9.29 12.29 19.10
CA LEU A 134 10.56 11.76 19.60
C LEU A 134 11.74 11.98 18.65
N SER A 135 11.50 12.53 17.45
CA SER A 135 12.51 12.84 16.42
C SER A 135 12.95 14.30 16.49
#